data_AF-A0A9P7NWV0-F1
#
_entry.id   AF-A0A9P7NWV0-F1
#
_cell.length_a   1.000
_cell.length_b   1.000
_cell.length_c   1.000
_cell.angle_alpha   90.00
_cell.angle_beta   90.00
_cell.angle_gamma   90.00
#
_symmetry.space_group_name_H-M   'P 1'
#
loop_
_entity.id
_entity.type
_entity.pdbx_description
1 polymer ?
#
loop_
_entity_poly.entity_id
_entity_poly.type
_entity_poly.pdbx_seq_one_letter_code
_entity_poly.pdbx_strand_id
1 'polypeptide(L)'
;MVRYRTLLDAYKVRQHKYEKEVTGIDTITQLIQSTVATHLEDSCCDPDDPLQQWIANIKRCIGIDDRVEKKNARKRYKAADSSADAKPKPMGYVAHGI
;
A
#
# COMPACT_ATOMS: atom_id res chain seq x y z
N MET A 1 -19.21 6.70 39.11
CA MET A 1 -17.78 6.51 38.77
C MET A 1 -17.53 5.66 37.51
N VAL A 2 -18.40 4.71 37.15
CA VAL A 2 -18.21 3.80 35.99
C VAL A 2 -18.21 4.51 34.62
N ARG A 3 -19.10 5.50 34.41
CA ARG A 3 -19.25 6.22 33.13
C ARG A 3 -17.98 6.90 32.64
N TYR A 4 -17.21 7.51 33.54
CA TYR A 4 -15.98 8.21 33.19
C TYR A 4 -14.89 7.23 32.71
N ARG A 5 -14.80 6.06 33.35
CA ARG A 5 -13.85 5.02 32.99
C ARG A 5 -14.13 4.43 31.60
N THR A 6 -15.39 4.14 31.30
CA THR A 6 -15.80 3.66 29.97
C THR A 6 -15.51 4.68 28.87
N LEU A 7 -15.72 5.98 29.13
CA LEU A 7 -15.41 7.03 28.15
C LEU A 7 -13.91 7.18 27.91
N LEU A 8 -13.09 7.08 28.96
CA LEU A 8 -11.63 7.09 28.85
C LEU A 8 -11.12 5.89 28.04
N ASP A 9 -11.65 4.70 28.29
CA ASP A 9 -11.25 3.50 27.55
C ASP A 9 -11.63 3.61 26.07
N ALA A 10 -12.83 4.13 25.76
CA ALA A 10 -13.26 4.40 24.39
C ALA A 10 -12.42 5.50 23.70
N TYR A 11 -11.94 6.49 24.46
CA TYR A 11 -11.03 7.51 23.94
C TYR A 11 -9.66 6.91 23.60
N LYS A 12 -9.06 6.13 24.50
CA LYS A 12 -7.77 5.46 24.27
C LYS A 12 -7.80 4.58 23.03
N VAL A 13 -8.88 3.82 22.83
CA VAL A 13 -9.05 2.98 21.63
C VAL A 13 -9.11 3.83 20.36
N ARG A 14 -9.83 4.96 20.38
CA ARG A 14 -9.90 5.86 19.22
C ARG A 14 -8.57 6.55 18.94
N GLN A 15 -7.87 6.99 19.99
CA GLN A 15 -6.54 7.58 19.85
C GLN A 15 -5.55 6.59 19.23
N HIS A 16 -5.51 5.35 19.71
CA HIS A 16 -4.63 4.33 19.15
C HIS A 16 -4.98 3.96 17.70
N LYS A 17 -6.26 4.02 17.30
CA LYS A 17 -6.66 3.87 15.89
C LYS A 17 -6.14 5.03 15.04
N TYR A 18 -6.29 6.26 15.54
CA TYR A 18 -5.80 7.45 14.87
C TYR A 18 -4.27 7.42 14.71
N GLU A 19 -3.54 7.07 15.76
CA GLU A 19 -2.07 6.93 15.69
C GLU A 19 -1.66 5.90 14.63
N LYS A 20 -2.35 4.76 14.56
CA LYS A 20 -2.12 3.76 13.50
C LYS A 20 -2.40 4.29 12.10
N GLU A 21 -3.48 5.04 11.92
CA GLU A 21 -3.82 5.67 10.64
C GLU A 21 -2.74 6.66 10.22
N VAL A 22 -2.26 7.50 11.14
CA VAL A 22 -1.16 8.46 10.89
C VAL A 22 0.13 7.75 10.52
N THR A 23 0.55 6.73 11.26
CA THR A 23 1.75 5.94 10.92
C THR A 23 1.61 5.25 9.55
N GLY A 24 0.41 4.80 9.21
CA GLY A 24 0.11 4.23 7.89
C GLY A 24 0.28 5.25 6.76
N ILE A 25 -0.16 6.48 6.96
CA ILE A 25 0.01 7.60 6.01
C ILE A 25 1.50 7.90 5.80
N ASP A 26 2.28 8.00 6.87
CA ASP A 26 3.73 8.23 6.80
C ASP A 26 4.44 7.10 6.03
N THR A 27 4.07 5.85 6.31
CA THR A 27 4.61 4.68 5.60
C THR A 27 4.33 4.74 4.09
N ILE A 28 3.10 5.12 3.69
CA ILE A 28 2.73 5.27 2.27
C ILE A 28 3.51 6.43 1.63
N THR A 29 3.68 7.53 2.36
CA THR A 29 4.44 8.71 1.89
C THR A 29 5.89 8.35 1.61
N GLN A 30 6.55 7.65 2.54
CA GLN A 30 7.92 7.16 2.37
C GLN A 30 8.05 6.17 1.21
N LEU A 31 7.05 5.30 1.03
CA LEU A 31 7.03 4.37 -0.10
C LEU A 31 6.94 5.12 -1.43
N ILE A 32 6.09 6.14 -1.53
CA ILE A 32 5.98 6.97 -2.74
C ILE A 32 7.33 7.66 -3.00
N GLN A 33 7.91 8.30 -1.98
CA GLN A 33 9.19 9.02 -2.08
C GLN A 33 10.40 8.12 -2.43
N SER A 34 10.32 6.82 -2.12
CA SER A 34 11.40 5.87 -2.45
C SER A 34 11.23 5.20 -3.81
N THR A 35 10.05 5.30 -4.42
CA THR A 35 9.71 4.57 -5.65
C THR A 35 9.44 5.48 -6.84
N VAL A 36 9.01 6.71 -6.61
CA VAL A 36 8.76 7.69 -7.66
C VAL A 36 10.07 8.40 -8.03
N ALA A 37 10.23 8.73 -9.31
CA ALA A 37 11.39 9.49 -9.74
C ALA A 37 11.27 10.94 -9.23
N THR A 38 12.38 11.56 -8.84
CA THR A 38 12.42 12.89 -8.19
C THR A 38 11.64 13.96 -8.97
N HIS A 39 11.73 13.97 -10.30
CA HIS A 39 11.01 14.92 -11.16
C HIS A 39 9.48 14.74 -11.16
N LEU A 40 8.98 13.55 -10.84
CA LEU A 40 7.55 13.26 -10.69
C LEU A 40 7.05 13.59 -9.28
N GLU A 41 7.91 13.54 -8.27
CA GLU A 41 7.56 14.01 -6.92
C GLU A 41 7.30 15.50 -6.93
N ASP A 42 8.23 16.28 -7.50
CA ASP A 42 8.13 17.75 -7.55
C ASP A 42 6.91 18.25 -8.33
N SER A 43 6.42 17.47 -9.29
CA SER A 43 5.34 17.89 -10.21
C SER A 43 3.99 17.25 -9.92
N CYS A 44 3.94 16.10 -9.22
CA CYS A 44 2.73 15.31 -9.05
C CYS A 44 2.33 15.07 -7.57
N CYS A 45 3.21 15.37 -6.60
CA CYS A 45 2.98 15.12 -5.17
C CYS A 45 2.99 16.43 -4.34
N ASP A 46 1.89 17.19 -4.38
CA ASP A 46 1.75 18.42 -3.60
C ASP A 46 1.49 18.10 -2.10
N PRO A 47 2.31 18.57 -1.15
CA PRO A 47 2.12 18.31 0.29
C PRO A 47 0.74 18.72 0.83
N ASP A 48 0.06 19.66 0.19
CA ASP A 48 -1.29 20.11 0.59
C ASP A 48 -2.40 19.19 0.04
N ASP A 49 -2.10 18.37 -0.96
CA ASP A 49 -3.04 17.42 -1.55
C ASP A 49 -3.14 16.12 -0.72
N PRO A 50 -4.32 15.47 -0.68
CA PRO A 50 -4.45 14.17 -0.05
C PRO A 50 -3.72 13.07 -0.86
N LEU A 51 -3.21 12.04 -0.17
CA LEU A 51 -2.47 10.91 -0.78
C LEU A 51 -3.18 10.25 -1.98
N GLN A 52 -4.51 10.17 -1.96
CA GLN A 52 -5.28 9.63 -3.09
C GLN A 52 -5.10 10.46 -4.36
N GLN A 53 -5.00 11.78 -4.20
CA GLN A 53 -4.76 12.72 -5.28
C GLN A 53 -3.34 12.58 -5.83
N TRP A 54 -2.34 12.33 -4.98
CA TRP A 54 -0.97 12.07 -5.43
C TRP A 54 -0.91 10.87 -6.36
N ILE A 55 -1.56 9.76 -5.98
CA ILE A 55 -1.62 8.55 -6.80
C ILE A 55 -2.29 8.85 -8.15
N ALA A 56 -3.37 9.63 -8.17
CA ALA A 56 -4.05 10.03 -9.40
C ALA A 56 -3.15 10.91 -10.28
N ASN A 57 -2.46 11.88 -9.68
CA ASN A 57 -1.54 12.78 -10.36
C ASN A 57 -0.35 12.01 -10.95
N ILE A 58 0.29 11.12 -10.19
CA ILE A 58 1.38 10.26 -10.66
C ILE A 58 0.92 9.43 -11.88
N LYS A 59 -0.26 8.81 -11.82
CA LYS A 59 -0.83 8.06 -12.97
C LYS A 59 -1.01 8.93 -14.20
N ARG A 60 -1.53 10.15 -14.01
CA ARG A 60 -1.71 11.14 -15.09
C ARG A 60 -0.37 11.58 -15.67
N CYS A 61 0.61 11.88 -14.84
CA CYS A 61 1.95 12.33 -15.23
C CYS A 61 2.69 11.26 -16.07
N ILE A 62 2.54 9.98 -15.71
CA ILE A 62 3.15 8.86 -16.43
C ILE A 62 2.31 8.44 -17.66
N GLY A 63 1.11 9.00 -17.83
CA GLY A 63 0.23 8.69 -18.97
C GLY A 63 -0.34 7.27 -18.94
N ILE A 64 -0.54 6.70 -17.75
CA ILE A 64 -1.09 5.34 -17.61
C ILE A 64 -2.58 5.36 -17.96
N ASP A 65 -2.96 4.70 -19.05
CA ASP A 65 -4.36 4.49 -19.45
C ASP A 65 -5.09 3.55 -18.47
N ASP A 66 -6.19 4.03 -17.90
CA ASP A 66 -7.06 3.28 -16.99
C ASP A 66 -7.51 1.93 -17.56
N ARG A 67 -7.70 1.83 -18.88
CA ARG A 67 -8.05 0.54 -19.53
C ARG A 67 -6.92 -0.47 -19.43
N VAL A 68 -5.69 -0.02 -19.61
CA VAL A 68 -4.49 -0.86 -19.51
C VAL A 68 -4.28 -1.28 -18.07
N GLU A 69 -4.41 -0.36 -17.11
CA GLU A 69 -4.24 -0.68 -15.70
C GLU A 69 -5.33 -1.62 -15.19
N LYS A 70 -6.59 -1.46 -15.62
CA LYS A 70 -7.68 -2.39 -15.30
C LYS A 70 -7.44 -3.79 -15.88
N LYS A 71 -6.87 -3.88 -17.08
CA LYS A 71 -6.46 -5.16 -17.69
C LYS A 71 -5.32 -5.81 -16.90
N ASN A 72 -4.34 -5.02 -16.47
CA ASN A 72 -3.22 -5.51 -15.65
C ASN A 72 -3.68 -5.94 -14.27
N ALA A 73 -4.56 -5.19 -13.62
CA ALA A 73 -5.18 -5.56 -12.35
C ALA A 73 -5.91 -6.90 -12.47
N ARG A 74 -6.75 -7.09 -13.50
CA ARG A 74 -7.41 -8.39 -13.76
C ARG A 74 -6.41 -9.55 -13.93
N LYS A 75 -5.28 -9.31 -14.61
CA LYS A 75 -4.22 -10.32 -14.76
C LYS A 75 -3.58 -10.66 -13.41
N ARG A 76 -3.26 -9.66 -12.58
CA ARG A 76 -2.68 -9.85 -11.24
C ARG A 76 -3.63 -10.64 -10.34
N TYR A 77 -4.92 -10.29 -10.33
CA TYR A 77 -5.94 -11.04 -9.60
C TYR A 77 -6.03 -12.50 -10.06
N LYS A 78 -6.14 -12.73 -11.37
CA LYS A 78 -6.20 -14.10 -11.91
C LYS A 78 -4.94 -14.91 -11.59
N ALA A 79 -3.77 -14.27 -11.61
CA ALA A 79 -2.51 -14.89 -11.23
C ALA A 79 -2.49 -15.29 -9.75
N ALA A 80 -2.96 -14.41 -8.86
CA ALA A 80 -3.07 -14.67 -7.43
C ALA A 80 -4.03 -15.85 -7.16
N ASP A 81 -5.21 -15.86 -7.78
CA ASP A 81 -6.18 -16.96 -7.65
C ASP A 81 -5.56 -18.29 -8.14
N SER A 82 -4.89 -18.29 -9.30
CA SER A 82 -4.23 -19.49 -9.83
C SER A 82 -3.02 -19.96 -9.01
N SER A 83 -2.43 -19.07 -8.20
CA SER A 83 -1.29 -19.39 -7.34
C SER A 83 -1.70 -19.97 -5.99
N ALA A 84 -2.96 -19.75 -5.56
CA ALA A 84 -3.51 -20.35 -4.35
C ALA A 84 -3.73 -21.87 -4.49
N ASP A 85 -3.91 -22.36 -5.72
CA ASP A 85 -4.05 -23.79 -6.05
C ASP A 85 -2.71 -24.48 -6.40
N ALA A 86 -1.61 -23.73 -6.50
CA ALA A 86 -0.31 -24.27 -6.82
C ALA A 86 0.34 -24.87 -5.55
N LYS A 87 0.31 -26.20 -5.43
CA LYS A 87 1.07 -26.93 -4.40
C LYS A 87 2.52 -26.41 -4.36
N PRO A 88 3.11 -26.20 -3.17
CA PRO A 88 4.48 -25.73 -3.07
C PRO A 88 5.40 -26.66 -3.86
N LYS A 89 6.19 -26.09 -4.79
CA LYS A 89 7.23 -26.84 -5.49
C LYS A 89 8.17 -27.42 -4.43
N PRO A 90 8.42 -28.74 -4.40
CA PRO A 90 9.39 -29.30 -3.47
C PRO A 90 10.74 -28.67 -3.77
N MET A 91 11.32 -28.05 -2.74
CA MET A 91 12.65 -27.47 -2.78
C MET A 91 13.63 -28.64 -2.93
N GLY A 92 14.08 -28.89 -4.16
CA GLY A 92 15.07 -29.92 -4.46
C GLY A 92 16.37 -29.58 -3.74
N TYR A 93 16.74 -30.38 -2.76
CA TYR A 93 18.06 -30.32 -2.14
C TYR A 93 19.12 -30.61 -3.21
N VAL A 94 19.93 -29.61 -3.54
CA VAL A 94 21.15 -29.81 -4.32
C VAL A 94 22.19 -30.35 -3.35
N ALA A 95 22.46 -31.65 -3.43
CA ALA A 95 23.60 -32.26 -2.75
C ALA A 95 24.88 -31.75 -3.42
N HIS A 96 25.60 -30.86 -2.74
CA HIS A 96 26.99 -30.61 -3.07
C HIS A 96 27.81 -31.80 -2.56
N GLY A 97 28.31 -32.59 -3.52
CA GLY A 97 29.25 -33.68 -3.26
C GLY A 97 30.55 -33.15 -2.67
N ILE A 98 31.08 -33.92 -1.72
CA ILE A 98 32.42 -33.81 -1.15
C ILE A 98 33.41 -34.50 -2.09
#